data_AF-A0A1G4VKM4-F1
#
_entry.id   AF-A0A1G4VKM4-F1
#
_cell.length_a   1.000
_cell.length_b   1.000
_cell.length_c   1.000
_cell.angle_alpha   90.00
_cell.angle_beta   90.00
_cell.angle_gamma   90.00
#
_symmetry.space_group_name_H-M   'P 1'
#
loop_
_entity.id
_entity.type
_entity.pdbx_description
1 polymer ?
#
loop_
_entity_poly.entity_id
_entity_poly.type
_entity_poly.pdbx_seq_one_letter_code
_entity_poly.pdbx_strand_id
1 'polypeptide(L)'
;MSDIFTSVPVIKYEGPKSTNPFSFKYYDPERVVLGKKMKEQLPFAMAWWHNLGVNGVDMFGLLKAAEIIEDGRIEGFTKEKYSSFDSELGRKIRDGRATLTELSNKACELKGMNTPVSGKQEYLEAVLNNIMLSGV
;
A
#
# COMPACT_ATOMS: atom_id res chain seq x y z
N MET A 1 -17.85 -17.59 -27.65
CA MET A 1 -18.04 -16.60 -26.57
C MET A 1 -19.44 -15.98 -26.57
N SER A 2 -20.30 -16.31 -27.54
CA SER A 2 -21.71 -15.88 -27.64
C SER A 2 -22.66 -16.68 -26.74
N ASP A 3 -22.30 -17.91 -26.37
CA ASP A 3 -23.27 -18.88 -25.82
C ASP A 3 -23.38 -18.86 -24.29
N ILE A 4 -22.54 -18.08 -23.61
CA ILE A 4 -22.48 -17.97 -22.14
C ILE A 4 -23.43 -16.87 -21.62
N PHE A 5 -23.77 -15.88 -22.44
CA PHE A 5 -24.54 -14.69 -22.04
C PHE A 5 -25.88 -14.54 -22.76
N THR A 6 -26.45 -15.64 -23.26
CA THR A 6 -27.72 -15.65 -24.00
C THR A 6 -28.91 -15.13 -23.20
N SER A 7 -28.87 -15.19 -21.87
CA SER A 7 -29.91 -14.68 -20.97
C SER A 7 -29.77 -13.20 -20.62
N VAL A 8 -28.64 -12.56 -20.93
CA VAL A 8 -28.38 -11.17 -20.57
C VAL A 8 -28.80 -10.25 -21.74
N PRO A 9 -29.76 -9.33 -21.53
CA PRO A 9 -30.17 -8.42 -22.58
C PRO A 9 -29.02 -7.46 -22.96
N VAL A 10 -28.92 -7.14 -24.25
CA VAL A 10 -27.95 -6.14 -24.73
C VAL A 10 -28.26 -4.78 -24.11
N ILE A 11 -27.28 -4.24 -23.38
CA ILE A 11 -27.38 -2.93 -22.72
C ILE A 11 -27.46 -1.82 -23.78
N LYS A 12 -28.51 -1.00 -23.72
CA LYS A 12 -28.78 0.09 -24.67
C LYS A 12 -28.34 1.45 -24.13
N TYR A 13 -28.17 2.40 -25.04
CA TYR A 13 -28.02 3.81 -24.70
C TYR A 13 -29.40 4.44 -24.43
N GLU A 14 -29.56 5.09 -23.28
CA GLU A 14 -30.81 5.78 -22.88
C GLU A 14 -30.60 7.26 -22.57
N GLY A 15 -29.36 7.74 -22.63
CA GLY A 15 -28.99 9.13 -22.43
C GLY A 15 -28.73 9.53 -20.97
N PRO A 16 -28.22 10.76 -20.77
CA PRO A 16 -27.66 11.21 -19.48
C PRO A 16 -28.71 11.38 -18.37
N LYS A 17 -29.98 11.49 -18.74
CA LYS A 17 -31.10 11.63 -17.79
C LYS A 17 -31.72 10.29 -17.39
N SER A 18 -31.24 9.16 -17.93
CA SER A 18 -31.79 7.86 -17.55
C SER A 18 -31.44 7.51 -16.10
N THR A 19 -32.43 6.98 -15.39
CA THR A 19 -32.31 6.43 -14.03
C THR A 19 -32.02 4.93 -14.05
N ASN A 20 -32.06 4.26 -15.20
CA ASN A 20 -31.80 2.84 -15.34
C ASN A 20 -30.31 2.53 -15.08
N PRO A 21 -29.96 1.73 -14.05
CA PRO A 21 -28.58 1.40 -13.73
C PRO A 21 -27.91 0.52 -14.80
N PHE A 22 -28.69 -0.22 -15.60
CA PHE A 22 -28.21 -1.12 -16.65
C PHE A 22 -28.38 -0.50 -18.05
N SER A 23 -28.04 0.79 -18.20
CA SER A 23 -28.08 1.52 -19.47
C SER A 23 -26.82 2.37 -19.67
N PHE A 24 -26.38 2.53 -20.91
CA PHE A 24 -25.35 3.52 -21.22
C PHE A 24 -25.95 4.92 -21.15
N LYS A 25 -25.34 5.79 -20.36
CA LYS A 25 -25.79 7.19 -20.20
C LYS A 25 -25.05 8.17 -21.11
N TYR A 26 -23.80 7.85 -21.43
CA TYR A 26 -22.88 8.75 -22.16
C TYR A 26 -22.29 8.13 -23.42
N TYR A 27 -22.49 6.82 -23.63
CA TYR A 27 -21.90 6.10 -24.76
C TYR A 27 -23.00 5.59 -25.69
N ASP A 28 -23.09 6.19 -26.87
CA ASP A 28 -23.95 5.75 -27.96
C ASP A 28 -23.07 5.13 -29.08
N PRO A 29 -23.09 3.81 -29.27
CA PRO A 29 -22.21 3.13 -30.21
C PRO A 29 -22.41 3.55 -31.69
N GLU A 30 -23.62 4.01 -32.05
CA GLU A 30 -23.96 4.38 -33.43
C GLU A 30 -23.79 5.88 -33.70
N ARG A 31 -23.57 6.69 -32.66
CA ARG A 31 -23.31 8.12 -32.81
C ARG A 31 -22.04 8.35 -33.63
N VAL A 32 -22.15 9.17 -34.66
CA VAL A 32 -21.01 9.59 -35.48
C VAL A 32 -20.35 10.82 -34.85
N VAL A 33 -19.06 10.71 -34.56
CA VAL A 33 -18.21 11.80 -34.05
C VAL A 33 -17.02 11.90 -34.98
N LEU A 34 -16.75 13.07 -35.56
CA LEU A 34 -15.62 13.29 -36.48
C LEU A 34 -15.54 12.25 -37.62
N GLY A 35 -16.68 11.86 -38.17
CA GLY A 35 -16.77 10.96 -39.33
C GLY A 35 -16.62 9.45 -39.03
N LYS A 36 -16.46 9.04 -37.77
CA LYS A 36 -16.45 7.63 -37.35
C LYS A 36 -17.50 7.37 -36.28
N LYS A 37 -17.97 6.12 -36.16
CA LYS A 37 -18.88 5.73 -35.08
C LYS A 37 -18.13 5.71 -33.74
N MET A 38 -18.78 6.06 -32.64
CA MET A 38 -18.13 6.05 -31.31
C MET A 38 -17.52 4.69 -30.97
N LYS A 39 -18.12 3.58 -31.40
CA LYS A 39 -17.57 2.23 -31.20
C LYS A 39 -16.25 1.96 -31.90
N GLU A 40 -15.96 2.70 -32.97
CA GLU A 40 -14.69 2.61 -33.70
C GLU A 40 -13.63 3.52 -33.08
N GLN A 41 -14.05 4.57 -32.36
CA GLN A 41 -13.16 5.51 -31.68
C GLN A 41 -12.80 5.04 -30.26
N LEU A 42 -13.77 4.46 -29.56
CA LEU A 42 -13.69 4.08 -28.15
C LEU A 42 -14.07 2.61 -28.00
N PRO A 43 -13.26 1.66 -28.53
CA PRO A 43 -13.45 0.26 -28.21
C PRO A 43 -13.31 0.08 -26.70
N PHE A 44 -14.26 -0.61 -26.07
CA PHE A 44 -14.15 -0.95 -24.64
C PHE A 44 -12.96 -1.88 -24.44
N ALA A 45 -11.89 -1.33 -23.86
CA ALA A 45 -10.74 -2.08 -23.42
C ALA A 45 -10.82 -2.26 -21.91
N MET A 46 -10.68 -3.50 -21.46
CA MET A 46 -10.51 -3.85 -20.06
C MET A 46 -9.11 -4.43 -19.90
N ALA A 47 -8.33 -3.89 -18.95
CA ALA A 47 -7.07 -4.51 -18.56
C ALA A 47 -7.38 -5.81 -17.80
N TRP A 48 -7.37 -6.94 -18.51
CA TRP A 48 -7.80 -8.25 -18.01
C TRP A 48 -7.17 -8.61 -16.66
N TRP A 49 -5.86 -8.41 -16.52
CA TRP A 49 -5.10 -8.73 -15.30
C TRP A 49 -5.63 -7.97 -14.07
N HIS A 50 -5.81 -6.64 -14.18
CA HIS A 50 -6.21 -5.79 -13.06
C HIS A 50 -7.70 -5.91 -12.70
N ASN A 51 -8.56 -6.25 -13.67
CA ASN A 51 -10.02 -6.25 -13.47
C ASN A 51 -10.56 -7.64 -13.11
N LEU A 52 -10.00 -8.71 -13.69
CA LEU A 52 -10.55 -10.06 -13.57
C LEU A 52 -9.57 -11.06 -12.94
N GLY A 53 -8.25 -10.84 -13.04
CA GLY A 53 -7.23 -11.74 -12.49
C GLY A 53 -7.06 -11.61 -10.97
N VAL A 54 -7.27 -10.42 -10.42
CA VAL A 54 -7.04 -10.11 -9.00
C VAL A 54 -8.31 -9.52 -8.36
N ASN A 55 -9.52 -9.84 -8.85
CA ASN A 55 -10.79 -9.37 -8.25
C ASN A 55 -10.87 -7.86 -7.92
N GLY A 56 -10.10 -7.01 -8.62
CA GLY A 56 -9.97 -5.58 -8.31
C GLY A 56 -9.24 -5.24 -7.00
N VAL A 57 -8.52 -6.18 -6.37
CA VAL A 57 -7.66 -5.90 -5.20
C VAL A 57 -6.30 -5.35 -5.61
N ASP A 58 -5.80 -4.38 -4.85
CA ASP A 58 -4.46 -3.84 -5.00
C ASP A 58 -3.43 -4.84 -4.45
N MET A 59 -2.57 -5.35 -5.35
CA MET A 59 -1.51 -6.32 -5.04
C MET A 59 -0.41 -5.76 -4.11
N PHE A 60 -0.30 -4.45 -3.96
CA PHE A 60 0.66 -3.79 -3.06
C PHE A 60 -0.02 -3.12 -1.85
N GLY A 61 -1.30 -3.39 -1.64
CA GLY A 61 -2.09 -2.79 -0.57
C GLY A 61 -1.97 -3.52 0.77
N LEU A 62 -3.13 -3.73 1.41
CA LEU A 62 -3.23 -4.22 2.78
C LEU A 62 -2.54 -5.58 3.03
N LEU A 63 -2.61 -6.49 2.05
CA LEU A 63 -2.03 -7.84 2.20
C LEU A 63 -0.50 -7.78 2.34
N LYS A 64 0.17 -6.93 1.56
CA LYS A 64 1.62 -6.73 1.68
C LYS A 64 2.00 -6.01 2.96
N ALA A 65 1.19 -5.04 3.41
CA ALA A 65 1.40 -4.42 4.70
C ALA A 65 1.30 -5.43 5.86
N ALA A 66 0.35 -6.36 5.81
CA ALA A 66 0.25 -7.45 6.79
C ALA A 66 1.48 -8.38 6.74
N GLU A 67 1.91 -8.79 5.54
CA GLU A 67 3.11 -9.63 5.35
C GLU A 67 4.38 -8.96 5.93
N ILE A 68 4.53 -7.64 5.77
CA ILE A 68 5.66 -6.89 6.36
C ILE A 68 5.64 -6.95 7.90
N ILE A 69 4.46 -6.86 8.51
CA ILE A 69 4.30 -6.92 9.96
C ILE A 69 4.58 -8.35 10.44
N GLU A 70 4.01 -9.36 9.78
CA GLU A 70 4.19 -10.77 10.12
C GLU A 70 5.64 -11.25 9.96
N ASP A 71 6.35 -10.75 8.94
CA ASP A 71 7.77 -11.02 8.73
C ASP A 71 8.65 -10.52 9.89
N GLY A 72 8.26 -9.41 10.52
CA GLY A 72 8.83 -8.95 11.78
C GLY A 72 10.29 -8.48 11.74
N ARG A 73 11.00 -8.54 10.60
CA ARG A 73 12.40 -8.08 10.51
C ARG A 73 12.56 -6.59 10.80
N ILE A 74 11.62 -5.76 10.33
CA ILE A 74 11.62 -4.31 10.57
C ILE A 74 11.29 -4.00 12.04
N GLU A 75 10.30 -4.69 12.61
CA GLU A 75 9.93 -4.54 14.02
C GLU A 75 11.06 -4.99 14.95
N GLY A 76 11.68 -6.13 14.65
CA GLY A 76 12.84 -6.65 15.37
C GLY A 76 14.02 -5.67 15.36
N PHE A 77 14.34 -5.09 14.20
CA PHE A 77 15.38 -4.05 14.12
C PHE A 77 15.04 -2.82 14.96
N THR A 78 13.77 -2.39 14.96
CA THR A 78 13.32 -1.24 15.75
C THR A 78 13.49 -1.51 17.24
N LYS A 79 13.05 -2.69 17.70
CA LYS A 79 13.20 -3.12 19.09
C LYS A 79 14.67 -3.20 19.52
N GLU A 80 15.53 -3.75 18.67
CA GLU A 80 16.97 -3.81 18.94
C GLU A 80 17.59 -2.40 19.05
N LYS A 81 17.28 -1.53 18.09
CA LYS A 81 17.80 -0.16 18.02
C LYS A 81 17.43 0.70 19.23
N TYR A 82 16.21 0.54 19.73
CA TYR A 82 15.70 1.30 20.88
C TYR A 82 15.77 0.55 22.21
N SER A 83 16.44 -0.60 22.25
CA SER A 83 16.59 -1.43 23.47
C SER A 83 17.21 -0.68 24.66
N SER A 84 18.01 0.36 24.40
CA SER A 84 18.59 1.23 25.45
C SER A 84 17.52 1.93 26.30
N PHE A 85 16.34 2.18 25.73
CA PHE A 85 15.22 2.78 26.48
C PHE A 85 14.58 1.79 27.44
N ASP A 86 14.76 0.47 27.27
CA ASP A 86 14.27 -0.55 28.21
C ASP A 86 15.21 -0.75 29.41
N SER A 87 16.38 -0.11 29.41
CA SER A 87 17.25 -0.04 30.60
C SER A 87 16.57 0.70 31.75
N GLU A 88 17.12 0.58 32.96
CA GLU A 88 16.58 1.28 34.14
C GLU A 88 16.56 2.80 33.93
N LEU A 89 17.68 3.37 33.45
CA LEU A 89 17.77 4.80 33.14
C LEU A 89 16.85 5.18 31.98
N GLY A 90 16.82 4.36 30.92
CA GLY A 90 15.95 4.56 29.77
C GLY A 90 14.46 4.62 30.14
N ARG A 91 14.01 3.75 31.05
CA ARG A 91 12.65 3.77 31.59
C ARG A 91 12.39 5.01 32.44
N LYS A 92 13.33 5.40 33.32
CA LYS A 92 13.23 6.65 34.08
C LYS A 92 13.10 7.88 33.16
N ILE A 93 13.82 7.91 32.04
CA ILE A 93 13.71 8.97 31.03
C ILE A 93 12.33 8.94 30.35
N ARG A 94 11.88 7.76 29.91
CA ARG A 94 10.58 7.57 29.24
C ARG A 94 9.40 7.99 30.12
N ASP A 95 9.49 7.71 31.41
CA ASP A 95 8.45 8.01 32.39
C ASP A 95 8.53 9.45 32.92
N GLY A 96 9.46 10.27 32.43
CA GLY A 96 9.64 11.66 32.87
C GLY A 96 10.16 11.81 34.31
N ARG A 97 10.75 10.75 34.88
CA ARG A 97 11.26 10.71 36.26
C ARG A 97 12.74 11.04 36.38
N ALA A 98 13.48 11.03 35.27
CA ALA A 98 14.90 11.37 35.25
C ALA A 98 15.11 12.88 35.40
N THR A 99 16.06 13.27 36.26
CA THR A 99 16.45 14.67 36.45
C THR A 99 17.70 15.04 35.65
N LEU A 100 17.88 16.32 35.33
CA LEU A 100 19.09 16.79 34.64
C LEU A 100 20.38 16.52 35.45
N THR A 101 20.31 16.59 36.78
CA THR A 101 21.45 16.30 37.66
C THR A 101 21.88 14.85 37.56
N GLU A 102 20.93 13.91 37.58
CA GLU A 102 21.22 12.47 37.42
C GLU A 102 21.80 12.15 36.04
N LEU A 103 21.24 12.74 34.98
CA LEU A 103 21.73 12.56 33.61
C LEU A 103 23.15 13.13 33.44
N SER A 104 23.40 14.31 34.02
CA SER A 104 24.73 14.95 34.00
C SER A 104 25.78 14.09 34.70
N ASN A 105 25.48 13.60 35.91
CA ASN A 105 26.38 12.71 36.63
C ASN A 105 26.67 11.45 35.83
N LYS A 106 25.64 10.85 35.22
CA LYS A 106 25.81 9.67 34.38
C LYS A 106 26.66 9.93 33.15
N ALA A 107 26.50 11.08 32.50
CA ALA A 107 27.33 11.47 31.36
C ALA A 107 28.80 11.65 31.76
N CYS A 108 29.09 12.21 32.94
CA CYS A 108 30.45 12.33 33.45
C CYS A 108 31.10 10.97 33.79
N GLU A 109 30.31 9.98 34.22
CA GLU A 109 30.81 8.62 34.47
C GLU A 109 31.17 7.85 33.19
N LEU A 110 30.52 8.16 32.06
CA LEU A 110 30.77 7.50 30.79
C LEU A 110 32.16 7.88 30.27
N LYS A 111 33.10 6.92 30.27
CA LYS A 111 34.49 7.09 29.80
C LYS A 111 34.63 7.23 28.27
N GLY A 112 33.55 7.53 27.56
CA GLY A 112 33.53 7.66 26.11
C GLY A 112 32.13 7.85 25.55
N MET A 113 32.05 8.36 24.33
CA MET A 113 30.80 8.46 23.58
C MET A 113 30.51 7.09 22.95
N ASN A 114 29.35 6.50 23.24
CA ASN A 114 28.92 5.32 22.50
C ASN A 114 28.71 5.73 21.04
N THR A 115 29.37 5.01 20.13
CA THR A 115 29.16 5.22 18.70
C THR A 115 27.73 4.84 18.34
N PRO A 116 27.00 5.72 17.62
CA PRO A 116 25.64 5.41 17.20
C PRO A 116 25.65 4.18 16.29
N VAL A 117 24.71 3.27 16.53
CA VAL A 117 24.52 2.07 15.71
C VAL A 117 23.96 2.47 14.34
N SER A 118 24.46 1.84 13.27
CA SER A 118 23.98 2.08 11.90
C SER A 118 22.46 1.93 11.79
N GLY A 119 21.85 2.80 10.97
CA GLY A 119 20.43 2.75 10.66
C GLY A 119 20.01 1.59 9.74
N LYS A 120 20.98 0.92 9.09
CA LYS A 120 20.75 -0.18 8.13
C LYS A 120 19.69 0.15 7.07
N GLN A 121 19.63 1.40 6.60
CA GLN A 121 18.57 1.87 5.71
C GLN A 121 18.46 1.03 4.43
N GLU A 122 19.59 0.82 3.75
CA GLU A 122 19.67 0.08 2.50
C GLU A 122 19.24 -1.39 2.68
N TYR A 123 19.57 -1.98 3.82
CA TYR A 123 19.12 -3.32 4.19
C TYR A 123 17.61 -3.37 4.42
N LEU A 124 17.05 -2.41 5.17
CA LEU A 124 15.61 -2.34 5.44
C LEU A 124 14.80 -2.06 4.17
N GLU A 125 15.31 -1.24 3.27
CA GLU A 125 14.73 -1.02 1.94
C GLU A 125 14.77 -2.29 1.09
N ALA A 126 15.85 -3.06 1.14
CA ALA A 126 15.93 -4.36 0.48
C ALA A 126 14.95 -5.39 1.07
N VAL A 127 14.79 -5.42 2.40
CA VAL A 127 13.78 -6.26 3.08
C VAL A 127 12.37 -5.88 2.61
N LEU A 128 12.05 -4.59 2.60
CA LEU A 128 10.76 -4.08 2.13
C LEU A 128 10.50 -4.52 0.68
N ASN A 129 11.44 -4.27 -0.21
CA ASN A 129 11.30 -4.63 -1.63
C ASN A 129 11.14 -6.14 -1.84
N ASN A 130 11.87 -6.96 -1.10
CA ASN A 130 11.74 -8.41 -1.17
C ASN A 130 10.34 -8.90 -0.76
N ILE A 131 9.72 -8.29 0.25
CA ILE A 131 8.36 -8.64 0.68
C ILE A 131 7.33 -8.09 -0.31
N MET A 132 7.52 -6.86 -0.78
CA MET A 132 6.60 -6.22 -1.73
C MET A 132 6.53 -7.00 -3.05
N LEU A 133 7.66 -7.47 -3.55
CA LEU A 133 7.76 -8.17 -4.83
C LEU A 133 7.70 -9.70 -4.71
N SER A 134 7.51 -10.24 -3.50
CA SER A 134 7.35 -11.69 -3.32
C SER A 134 6.04 -12.14 -3.99
N GLY A 135 6.13 -13.10 -4.91
CA GLY A 135 4.96 -13.72 -5.53
C GLY A 135 4.28 -12.93 -6.66
N VAL A 136 4.92 -11.87 -7.16
CA VAL A 136 4.57 -11.24 -8.45
C VAL A 136 5.24 -12.00 -9.60
#